data_AF-A0A8G2M601-F1
#
_entry.id   AF-A0A8G2M601-F1
#
_cell.length_a   1.000
_cell.length_b   1.000
_cell.length_c   1.000
_cell.angle_alpha   90.00
_cell.angle_beta   90.00
_cell.angle_gamma   90.00
#
_symmetry.space_group_name_H-M   'P 1'
#
loop_
_entity.id
_entity.type
_entity.pdbx_description
1 polymer ?
#
loop_
_entity_poly.entity_id
_entity_poly.type
_entity_poly.pdbx_seq_one_letter_code
_entity_poly.pdbx_strand_id
1 'polypeptide(L)'
;MSADLKWVASWLSPARWQAYLDYCDGHQERSLALYEWNLDLAGAVLHDVAHVEVAIRNAFNQVFIAHWEGTQSWMVDASSPVQQPLQRRRRGQLIDVNARNRTSISEALTRIHSKQPTLDQVIAELPFGFWRHMTDAAHEKTV
;
A
#
# COMPACT_ATOMS: atom_id res chain seq x y z
N MET A 1 -33.00 -25.62 7.68
CA MET A 1 -33.50 -24.43 8.39
C MET A 1 -32.75 -23.25 7.81
N SER A 2 -33.41 -22.34 7.09
CA SER A 2 -32.77 -21.13 6.56
C SER A 2 -32.25 -20.30 7.73
N ALA A 3 -30.96 -19.96 7.72
CA ALA A 3 -30.38 -19.05 8.70
C ALA A 3 -31.04 -17.67 8.59
N ASP A 4 -31.21 -16.95 9.70
CA ASP A 4 -31.64 -15.55 9.65
C ASP A 4 -30.45 -14.69 9.17
N LEU A 5 -30.51 -14.23 7.92
CA LEU A 5 -29.43 -13.45 7.27
C LEU A 5 -29.63 -11.93 7.36
N LYS A 6 -30.55 -11.44 8.22
CA LYS A 6 -30.76 -9.99 8.40
C LYS A 6 -29.51 -9.22 8.83
N TRP A 7 -28.60 -9.86 9.54
CA TRP A 7 -27.35 -9.26 9.98
C TRP A 7 -26.41 -8.89 8.81
N VAL A 8 -26.52 -9.59 7.68
CA VAL A 8 -25.62 -9.43 6.51
C VAL A 8 -25.72 -8.01 5.95
N ALA A 9 -26.93 -7.44 5.86
CA ALA A 9 -27.12 -6.08 5.38
C ALA A 9 -26.49 -5.02 6.31
N SER A 10 -26.51 -5.27 7.63
CA SER A 10 -25.86 -4.40 8.61
C SER A 10 -24.34 -4.50 8.55
N TRP A 11 -23.81 -5.70 8.28
CA TRP A 11 -22.37 -5.93 8.16
C TRP A 11 -21.80 -5.41 6.84
N LEU A 12 -22.47 -5.67 5.71
CA LEU A 12 -21.98 -5.29 4.38
C LEU A 12 -22.36 -3.89 3.94
N SER A 13 -23.27 -3.22 4.64
CA SER A 13 -24.13 -2.15 4.13
C SER A 13 -25.25 -2.64 3.19
N PRO A 14 -26.43 -2.00 3.23
CA PRO A 14 -27.54 -2.37 2.35
C PRO A 14 -27.21 -2.29 0.85
N ALA A 15 -26.44 -1.28 0.44
CA ALA A 15 -26.09 -1.08 -0.97
C ALA A 15 -25.22 -2.21 -1.53
N ARG A 16 -24.22 -2.67 -0.76
CA ARG A 16 -23.39 -3.82 -1.19
C ARG A 16 -24.19 -5.11 -1.17
N TRP A 17 -25.02 -5.32 -0.14
CA TRP A 17 -25.83 -6.52 -0.04
C TRP A 17 -26.85 -6.65 -1.19
N GLN A 18 -27.50 -5.54 -1.55
CA GLN A 18 -28.47 -5.51 -2.64
C GLN A 18 -27.85 -5.94 -3.98
N ALA A 19 -26.60 -5.54 -4.26
CA ALA A 19 -25.92 -5.96 -5.49
C ALA A 19 -25.76 -7.48 -5.61
N TYR A 20 -25.51 -8.18 -4.50
CA TYR A 20 -25.42 -9.65 -4.49
C TYR A 20 -26.81 -10.30 -4.59
N LEU A 21 -27.82 -9.74 -3.91
CA LEU A 21 -29.20 -10.19 -4.02
C LEU A 21 -29.72 -10.08 -5.45
N ASP A 22 -29.49 -8.95 -6.12
CA ASP A 22 -29.93 -8.71 -7.49
C ASP A 22 -29.31 -9.73 -8.45
N TYR A 23 -28.02 -10.06 -8.27
CA TYR A 23 -27.33 -11.06 -9.09
C TYR A 23 -27.83 -12.49 -8.84
N CYS A 24 -28.37 -12.76 -7.65
CA CYS A 24 -28.82 -14.08 -7.22
C CYS A 24 -30.36 -14.19 -7.16
N ASP A 25 -31.10 -13.33 -7.85
CA ASP A 25 -32.57 -13.32 -7.89
C ASP A 25 -33.23 -13.30 -6.49
N GLY A 26 -32.61 -12.60 -5.54
CA GLY A 26 -33.08 -12.49 -4.15
C GLY A 26 -32.80 -13.72 -3.29
N HIS A 27 -32.13 -14.75 -3.80
CA HIS A 27 -31.74 -15.93 -3.02
C HIS A 27 -30.63 -15.59 -2.02
N GLN A 28 -31.01 -15.37 -0.76
CA GLN A 28 -30.10 -14.88 0.28
C GLN A 28 -28.88 -15.79 0.51
N GLU A 29 -29.07 -17.12 0.61
CA GLU A 29 -27.95 -18.05 0.83
C GLU A 29 -26.94 -18.04 -0.33
N ARG A 30 -27.43 -18.00 -1.59
CA ARG A 30 -26.57 -17.88 -2.77
C ARG A 30 -25.83 -16.55 -2.83
N SER A 31 -26.52 -15.48 -2.43
CA SER A 31 -25.96 -14.12 -2.38
C SER A 31 -24.80 -14.03 -1.39
N LEU A 32 -24.96 -14.65 -0.20
CA LEU A 32 -23.90 -14.73 0.80
C LEU A 32 -22.74 -15.58 0.29
N ALA A 33 -23.02 -16.75 -0.29
CA ALA A 33 -21.98 -17.62 -0.87
C ALA A 33 -21.19 -16.92 -1.99
N LEU A 34 -21.84 -16.12 -2.83
CA LEU A 34 -21.17 -15.32 -3.86
C LEU A 34 -20.29 -14.23 -3.26
N TYR A 35 -20.75 -13.57 -2.20
CA TYR A 35 -19.93 -12.60 -1.48
C TYR A 35 -18.69 -13.24 -0.85
N GLU A 36 -18.84 -14.39 -0.19
CA GLU A 36 -17.73 -15.16 0.38
C GLU A 36 -16.75 -15.60 -0.70
N TRP A 37 -17.24 -16.12 -1.82
CA TRP A 37 -16.40 -16.46 -2.97
C TRP A 37 -15.61 -15.25 -3.51
N ASN A 38 -16.23 -14.06 -3.56
CA ASN A 38 -15.54 -12.83 -3.96
C ASN A 38 -14.46 -12.43 -2.94
N LEU A 39 -14.67 -12.67 -1.63
CA LEU A 39 -13.63 -12.48 -0.63
C LEU A 39 -12.48 -13.49 -0.80
N ASP A 40 -12.77 -14.76 -1.09
CA ASP A 40 -11.76 -15.78 -1.31
C ASP A 40 -10.87 -15.42 -2.52
N LEU A 41 -11.48 -14.97 -3.62
CA LEU A 41 -10.75 -14.47 -4.78
C LEU A 41 -9.87 -13.26 -4.43
N ALA A 42 -10.42 -12.29 -3.69
CA ALA A 42 -9.65 -11.13 -3.25
C ALA A 42 -8.48 -11.54 -2.33
N GLY A 43 -8.69 -12.51 -1.45
CA GLY A 43 -7.67 -13.08 -0.57
C GLY A 43 -6.55 -13.77 -1.35
N ALA A 44 -6.89 -14.58 -2.37
CA ALA A 44 -5.92 -15.23 -3.24
C ALA A 44 -5.04 -14.20 -4.00
N VAL A 45 -5.64 -13.11 -4.49
CA VAL A 45 -4.88 -12.04 -5.15
C VAL A 45 -3.98 -11.31 -4.15
N LEU A 46 -4.47 -10.99 -2.95
CA LEU A 46 -3.69 -10.31 -1.92
C LEU A 46 -2.48 -11.13 -1.46
N HIS A 47 -2.59 -12.46 -1.45
CA HIS A 47 -1.47 -13.35 -1.18
C HIS A 47 -0.31 -13.12 -2.16
N ASP A 48 -0.59 -13.10 -3.46
CA ASP A 48 0.45 -12.92 -4.47
C ASP A 48 0.98 -11.48 -4.49
N VAL A 49 0.12 -10.48 -4.25
CA VAL A 49 0.54 -9.09 -4.09
C VAL A 49 1.53 -8.93 -2.94
N ALA A 50 1.34 -9.64 -1.81
CA ALA A 50 2.28 -9.61 -0.70
C ALA A 50 3.68 -10.13 -1.09
N HIS A 51 3.76 -11.16 -1.92
CA HIS A 51 5.05 -11.63 -2.46
C HIS A 51 5.71 -10.60 -3.38
N VAL A 52 4.94 -9.98 -4.27
CA VAL A 52 5.43 -8.92 -5.17
C VAL A 52 5.96 -7.73 -4.36
N GLU A 53 5.26 -7.34 -3.30
CA GLU A 53 5.71 -6.27 -2.40
C GLU A 53 7.08 -6.57 -1.77
N VAL A 54 7.27 -7.79 -1.26
CA VAL A 54 8.56 -8.22 -0.69
C VAL A 54 9.67 -8.23 -1.75
N ALA A 55 9.37 -8.65 -2.98
CA ALA A 55 10.34 -8.66 -4.07
C ALA A 55 10.77 -7.23 -4.45
N ILE A 56 9.80 -6.32 -4.64
CA ILE A 56 10.07 -4.95 -5.06
C ILE A 56 10.83 -4.16 -3.98
N ARG A 57 10.43 -4.26 -2.71
CA ARG A 57 11.13 -3.54 -1.63
C ARG A 57 12.60 -3.97 -1.52
N ASN A 58 12.87 -5.26 -1.70
CA ASN A 58 14.22 -5.81 -1.64
C ASN A 58 15.03 -5.39 -2.88
N ALA A 59 14.43 -5.38 -4.06
CA ALA A 59 15.08 -4.89 -5.28
C ALA A 59 15.50 -3.42 -5.16
N PHE A 60 14.60 -2.55 -4.67
CA PHE A 60 14.93 -1.15 -4.39
C PHE A 60 16.06 -1.04 -3.38
N ASN A 61 15.97 -1.75 -2.26
CA ASN A 61 16.99 -1.68 -1.22
C ASN A 61 18.38 -2.10 -1.74
N GLN A 62 18.46 -3.17 -2.55
CA GLN A 62 19.71 -3.61 -3.15
C GLN A 62 20.32 -2.53 -4.05
N VAL A 63 19.52 -1.89 -4.90
CA VAL A 63 20.00 -0.82 -5.79
C VAL A 63 20.48 0.39 -4.98
N PHE A 64 19.72 0.81 -3.97
CA PHE A 64 20.14 1.93 -3.11
C PHE A 64 21.40 1.59 -2.33
N ILE A 65 21.51 0.43 -1.69
CA ILE A 65 22.73 0.03 -0.98
C ILE A 65 23.95 0.01 -1.92
N ALA A 66 23.79 -0.43 -3.16
CA ALA A 66 24.88 -0.51 -4.13
C ALA A 66 25.38 0.87 -4.62
N HIS A 67 24.55 1.91 -4.58
CA HIS A 67 24.86 3.23 -5.17
C HIS A 67 24.80 4.40 -4.18
N TRP A 68 24.38 4.16 -2.94
CA TRP A 68 24.25 5.20 -1.93
C TRP A 68 25.57 5.39 -1.17
N GLU A 69 26.14 6.59 -1.28
CA GLU A 69 27.40 6.96 -0.64
C GLU A 69 27.20 7.89 0.58
N GLY A 70 25.95 8.08 1.02
CA GLY A 70 25.63 8.93 2.15
C GLY A 70 26.10 8.36 3.49
N THR A 71 26.25 9.24 4.48
CA THR A 71 26.74 8.87 5.82
C THR A 71 25.70 8.15 6.67
N GLN A 72 24.42 8.35 6.37
CA GLN A 72 23.32 7.64 6.99
C GLN A 72 22.65 6.72 5.97
N SER A 73 21.79 5.84 6.46
CA SER A 73 20.93 5.03 5.60
C SER A 73 20.15 5.92 4.61
N TRP A 74 20.07 5.47 3.36
CA TRP A 74 19.34 6.15 2.28
C TRP A 74 17.87 6.43 2.62
N MET A 75 17.29 5.75 3.61
CA MET A 75 15.93 6.01 4.08
C MET A 75 15.79 7.28 4.92
N VAL A 76 16.84 7.70 5.63
CA VAL A 76 16.75 8.79 6.63
C VAL A 76 17.75 9.91 6.38
N ASP A 77 18.76 9.68 5.54
CA ASP A 77 19.71 10.72 5.16
C ASP A 77 18.97 11.84 4.41
N ALA A 78 19.12 13.08 4.90
CA ALA A 78 18.45 14.24 4.32
C ALA A 78 18.81 14.45 2.84
N SER A 79 20.00 14.04 2.41
CA SER A 79 20.46 14.15 1.02
C SER A 79 19.87 13.09 0.08
N SER A 80 19.19 12.08 0.62
CA SER A 80 18.65 10.97 -0.15
C SER A 80 17.56 11.41 -1.14
N PRO A 81 17.51 10.83 -2.36
CA PRO A 81 16.44 11.08 -3.32
C PRO A 81 15.02 10.81 -2.78
N VAL A 82 14.86 10.00 -1.73
CA VAL A 82 13.54 9.76 -1.12
C VAL A 82 13.17 10.79 -0.04
N GLN A 83 14.17 11.49 0.51
CA GLN A 83 14.01 12.54 1.51
C GLN A 83 13.98 13.93 0.87
N GLN A 84 14.79 14.18 -0.16
CA GLN A 84 14.88 15.46 -0.83
C GLN A 84 13.53 15.90 -1.42
N PRO A 85 13.11 17.16 -1.26
CA PRO A 85 11.94 17.71 -1.92
C PRO A 85 12.00 17.53 -3.43
N LEU A 86 10.93 16.97 -4.02
CA LEU A 86 10.80 16.80 -5.46
C LEU A 86 9.64 17.63 -5.99
N GLN A 87 9.95 18.88 -6.36
CA GLN A 87 8.95 19.81 -6.84
C GLN A 87 8.50 19.44 -8.27
N ARG A 88 7.18 19.31 -8.46
CA ARG A 88 6.54 19.05 -9.76
C ARG A 88 5.30 19.93 -9.91
N ARG A 89 4.99 20.31 -11.14
CA ARG A 89 3.72 21.00 -11.45
C ARG A 89 2.63 19.98 -11.74
N ARG A 90 1.52 20.06 -11.01
CA ARG A 90 0.31 19.27 -11.24
C ARG A 90 -0.89 20.21 -11.26
N ARG A 91 -1.62 20.24 -12.39
CA ARG A 91 -2.80 21.12 -12.56
C ARG A 91 -2.55 22.58 -12.18
N GLY A 92 -1.38 23.11 -12.55
CA GLY A 92 -0.99 24.50 -12.26
C GLY A 92 -0.43 24.77 -10.86
N GLN A 93 -0.46 23.80 -9.95
CA GLN A 93 0.10 23.94 -8.60
C GLN A 93 1.47 23.26 -8.50
N LEU A 94 2.39 23.86 -7.73
CA LEU A 94 3.66 23.24 -7.38
C LEU A 94 3.44 22.32 -6.18
N ILE A 95 3.82 21.05 -6.33
CA ILE A 95 3.68 20.03 -5.30
C ILE A 95 5.04 19.36 -5.06
N ASP A 96 5.32 19.05 -3.80
CA ASP A 96 6.43 18.18 -3.45
C ASP A 96 5.97 16.72 -3.47
N VAL A 97 6.41 15.98 -4.49
CA VAL A 97 6.02 14.58 -4.67
C VAL A 97 6.62 13.67 -3.59
N ASN A 98 7.78 14.04 -3.04
CA ASN A 98 8.45 13.28 -2.00
C ASN A 98 7.94 13.59 -0.59
N ALA A 99 7.04 14.56 -0.42
CA ALA A 99 6.36 14.77 0.86
C ALA A 99 5.69 13.49 1.36
N ARG A 100 5.10 12.71 0.43
CA ARG A 100 4.51 11.41 0.76
C ARG A 100 5.53 10.40 1.26
N ASN A 101 6.71 10.34 0.64
CA ASN A 101 7.79 9.44 1.06
C ASN A 101 8.20 9.74 2.50
N ARG A 102 8.43 11.02 2.80
CA ARG A 102 8.80 11.46 4.15
C ARG A 102 7.74 11.15 5.19
N THR A 103 6.46 11.37 4.86
CA THR A 103 5.35 10.99 5.76
C THR A 103 5.35 9.48 6.01
N SER A 104 5.41 8.64 4.98
CA SER A 104 5.41 7.19 5.15
C SER A 104 6.61 6.68 5.95
N ILE A 105 7.81 7.24 5.73
CA ILE A 105 9.01 6.90 6.50
C ILE A 105 8.87 7.35 7.96
N SER A 106 8.37 8.56 8.21
CA SER A 106 8.13 9.07 9.57
C SER A 106 7.12 8.20 10.34
N GLU A 107 6.04 7.78 9.67
CA GLU A 107 5.03 6.90 10.27
C GLU A 107 5.60 5.51 10.56
N ALA A 108 6.39 4.94 9.63
CA ALA A 108 7.10 3.69 9.84
C ALA A 108 8.03 3.76 11.05
N LEU A 109 8.85 4.81 11.15
CA LEU A 109 9.73 5.04 12.29
C LEU A 109 8.96 5.18 13.61
N THR A 110 7.75 5.73 13.58
CA THR A 110 6.89 5.85 14.77
C THR A 110 6.32 4.49 15.19
N ARG A 111 5.97 3.62 14.22
CA ARG A 111 5.51 2.24 14.50
C ARG A 111 6.63 1.34 15.03
N ILE A 112 7.87 1.61 14.63
CA ILE A 112 9.03 0.90 15.14
C ILE A 112 9.35 1.45 16.53
N HIS A 113 8.97 0.72 17.57
CA HIS A 113 9.26 1.04 18.96
C HIS A 113 10.75 0.79 19.32
N SER A 114 11.69 1.28 18.51
CA SER A 114 13.14 1.20 18.71
C SER A 114 13.76 2.59 18.67
N LYS A 115 14.73 2.85 19.56
CA LYS A 115 15.51 4.10 19.55
C LYS A 115 16.49 4.16 18.37
N GLN A 116 16.87 3.01 17.82
CA GLN A 116 17.78 2.88 16.69
C GLN A 116 17.20 1.82 15.74
N PRO A 117 16.21 2.19 14.92
CA PRO A 117 15.63 1.28 13.95
C PRO A 117 16.66 0.89 12.88
N THR A 118 16.72 -0.39 12.53
CA THR A 118 17.55 -0.84 11.41
C THR A 118 16.90 -0.48 10.07
N LEU A 119 17.70 -0.42 9.00
CA LEU A 119 17.19 -0.19 7.66
C LEU A 119 16.12 -1.23 7.27
N ASP A 120 16.37 -2.51 7.55
CA ASP A 120 15.43 -3.59 7.23
C ASP A 120 14.10 -3.45 8.00
N GLN A 121 14.14 -2.98 9.24
CA GLN A 121 12.92 -2.69 10.02
C GLN A 121 12.11 -1.57 9.35
N VAL A 122 12.76 -0.48 8.92
CA VAL A 122 12.08 0.62 8.23
C VAL A 122 11.48 0.16 6.91
N ILE A 123 12.24 -0.61 6.11
CA ILE A 123 11.77 -1.15 4.82
C ILE A 123 10.56 -2.08 5.01
N ALA A 124 10.58 -2.93 6.04
CA ALA A 124 9.50 -3.87 6.29
C ALA A 124 8.19 -3.18 6.72
N GLU A 125 8.28 -1.98 7.30
CA GLU A 125 7.15 -1.19 7.78
C GLU A 125 6.52 -0.28 6.72
N LEU A 126 7.13 -0.18 5.53
CA LEU A 126 6.61 0.64 4.44
C LEU A 126 5.60 -0.15 3.58
N PRO A 127 4.41 0.41 3.31
CA PRO A 127 3.37 -0.29 2.56
C PRO A 127 3.69 -0.36 1.07
N PHE A 128 3.07 -1.31 0.34
CA PHE A 128 3.16 -1.45 -1.11
C PHE A 128 3.03 -0.12 -1.88
N GLY A 129 2.13 0.75 -1.42
CA GLY A 129 1.90 2.07 -2.02
C GLY A 129 3.11 2.99 -2.05
N PHE A 130 4.06 2.84 -1.11
CA PHE A 130 5.34 3.55 -1.11
C PHE A 130 6.22 3.10 -2.28
N TRP A 131 6.38 1.78 -2.44
CA TRP A 131 7.20 1.19 -3.50
C TRP A 131 6.66 1.48 -4.90
N ARG A 132 5.33 1.42 -5.07
CA ARG A 132 4.65 1.85 -6.31
C ARG A 132 4.81 3.35 -6.57
N HIS A 133 4.87 4.19 -5.53
CA HIS A 133 5.10 5.63 -5.69
C HIS A 133 6.53 5.94 -6.15
N MET A 134 7.51 5.14 -5.73
CA MET A 134 8.89 5.25 -6.20
C MET A 134 9.07 5.00 -7.71
N THR A 135 8.08 4.36 -8.35
CA THR A 135 8.04 4.13 -9.80
C THR A 135 7.16 5.14 -10.55
N ASP A 136 6.65 6.17 -9.89
CA ASP A 136 5.84 7.18 -10.57
C ASP A 136 6.71 7.99 -11.56
N ALA A 137 6.17 8.35 -12.72
CA ALA A 137 6.88 9.12 -13.76
C ALA A 137 7.46 10.46 -13.27
N ALA A 138 7.00 10.96 -12.12
CA ALA A 138 7.59 12.11 -11.46
C ALA A 138 9.07 11.92 -11.10
N HIS A 139 9.47 10.68 -10.80
CA HIS A 139 10.82 10.25 -10.41
C HIS A 139 11.72 9.89 -11.60
N GLU A 140 11.16 9.70 -12.80
CA GLU A 140 11.92 9.32 -13.99
C GLU A 140 12.64 10.50 -14.66
N LYS A 141 12.21 11.74 -14.41
CA LYS A 141 12.85 12.91 -15.03
C LYS A 141 14.23 13.17 -14.42
N THR A 142 15.22 12.67 -15.14
CA THR A 142 16.63 13.04 -15.09
C THR A 142 16.78 14.55 -15.29
N VAL A 143 17.72 15.12 -14.52
CA VAL A 143 18.24 16.48 -14.66
C VAL A 143 18.63 16.78 -16.11
#